data_AF-A0ABD0C0C3-F1
#
_entry.id   AF-A0ABD0C0C3-F1
#
_cell.length_a   1.000
_cell.length_b   1.000
_cell.length_c   1.000
_cell.angle_alpha   90.00
_cell.angle_beta   90.00
_cell.angle_gamma   90.00
#
_symmetry.space_group_name_H-M   'P 1'
#
loop_
_entity.id
_entity.type
_entity.pdbx_description
1 polymer ?
#
loop_
_entity_poly.entity_id
_entity_poly.type
_entity_poly.pdbx_seq_one_letter_code
_entity_poly.pdbx_strand_id
1 'polypeptide(L)'
;MAIVMQAMQWGMNPYAVAQKTHLVNGQLGYEAQLVNAVITSSSAIHGRFHYRYGGDWERCTKTKEVTREKMGKNGKYTVAERVRDWTDEDEEGLYVQVGAILRGESEITWDKPLYLSQVVTRNSPLWVSKPDQQIAYLGVKYWARLYCPHVILGVYTPDEIEQPTEREINPAPVQKMSLADIKGENVVNTQDPQEPSVNIDTLAQDFRDRIEAAQDVDSAKAVRADIETAKATLGSALFTELKNKAVKRYYLVDARNKVEAAINSLPSPEEPDAAERFAEAERVLASSKRHLGDELHDQFSITLADMKPEYVN
;
A
#
# COMPACT_ATOMS: atom_id res chain seq x y z
N MET A 1 -9.61 16.77 20.74
CA MET A 1 -10.78 16.13 21.37
C MET A 1 -10.70 14.60 21.29
N ALA A 2 -10.42 13.99 20.12
CA ALA A 2 -10.39 12.53 19.93
C ALA A 2 -9.49 11.77 20.93
N ILE A 3 -8.23 12.20 21.13
CA ILE A 3 -7.28 11.55 22.06
C ILE A 3 -7.80 11.57 23.50
N VAL A 4 -8.45 12.67 23.92
CA VAL A 4 -8.99 12.82 25.28
C VAL A 4 -10.13 11.83 25.50
N MET A 5 -11.06 11.73 24.54
CA MET A 5 -12.17 10.76 24.61
C MET A 5 -11.66 9.32 24.63
N GLN A 6 -10.66 8.99 23.79
CA GLN A 6 -10.04 7.67 23.77
C GLN A 6 -9.35 7.33 25.10
N ALA A 7 -8.60 8.28 25.66
CA ALA A 7 -7.92 8.10 26.94
C ALA A 7 -8.91 7.87 28.08
N MET A 8 -10.02 8.63 28.11
CA MET A 8 -11.09 8.42 29.09
C MET A 8 -11.71 7.04 28.97
N GLN A 9 -11.92 6.54 27.75
CA GLN A 9 -12.44 5.19 27.52
C GLN A 9 -11.49 4.10 28.04
N TRP A 10 -10.18 4.29 27.91
CA TRP A 10 -9.19 3.39 28.48
C TRP A 10 -8.91 3.64 29.97
N GLY A 11 -9.53 4.64 30.59
CA GLY A 11 -9.25 5.02 31.97
C GLY A 11 -7.81 5.52 32.17
N MET A 12 -7.18 6.06 31.12
CA MET A 12 -5.78 6.49 31.13
C MET A 12 -5.65 8.01 31.14
N ASN A 13 -4.48 8.49 31.60
CA ASN A 13 -4.17 9.92 31.55
C ASN A 13 -4.07 10.40 30.09
N PRO A 14 -4.89 11.38 29.66
CA PRO A 14 -4.90 11.84 28.27
C PRO A 14 -3.57 12.44 27.81
N TYR A 15 -2.78 13.02 28.72
CA TYR A 15 -1.45 13.51 28.41
C TYR A 15 -0.47 12.38 28.06
N ALA A 16 -0.50 11.29 28.83
CA ALA A 16 0.35 10.12 28.57
C ALA A 16 -0.04 9.41 27.27
N VAL A 17 -1.36 9.31 26.99
CA VAL A 17 -1.86 8.78 25.71
C VAL A 17 -1.41 9.66 24.55
N ALA A 18 -1.53 10.98 24.68
CA ALA A 18 -1.10 11.92 23.64
C ALA A 18 0.39 11.81 23.32
N GLN A 19 1.25 11.64 24.33
CA GLN A 19 2.70 11.44 24.14
C GLN A 19 3.06 10.17 23.36
N LYS A 20 2.13 9.21 23.30
CA LYS A 20 2.28 7.92 22.63
C LYS A 20 1.40 7.79 21.39
N THR A 21 0.93 8.93 20.88
CA THR A 21 0.11 9.03 19.68
C THR A 21 0.87 9.83 18.62
N HIS A 22 0.81 9.37 17.37
CA HIS A 22 1.44 9.99 16.21
C HIS A 22 0.37 10.31 15.17
N LEU A 23 0.56 11.39 14.41
CA LEU A 23 -0.27 11.69 13.27
C LEU A 23 0.43 11.19 12.01
N VAL A 24 -0.18 10.22 11.33
CA VAL A 24 0.28 9.71 10.04
C VAL A 24 -0.84 9.95 9.04
N ASN A 25 -0.63 10.83 8.05
CA ASN A 25 -1.63 11.19 7.04
C ASN A 25 -2.98 11.67 7.58
N GLY A 26 -2.96 12.46 8.64
CA GLY A 26 -4.18 12.95 9.27
C GLY A 26 -4.94 11.89 10.09
N GLN A 27 -4.45 10.64 10.10
CA GLN A 27 -4.97 9.56 10.93
C GLN A 27 -4.13 9.42 12.20
N LEU A 28 -4.80 9.15 13.33
CA LEU A 28 -4.14 8.91 14.61
C LEU A 28 -3.61 7.48 14.67
N GLY A 29 -2.30 7.34 14.83
CA GLY A 29 -1.62 6.09 15.13
C GLY A 29 -1.17 6.05 16.59
N TYR A 30 -1.31 4.91 17.25
CA TYR A 30 -0.91 4.72 18.64
C TYR A 30 0.31 3.79 18.74
N GLU A 31 1.29 4.14 19.56
CA GLU A 31 2.47 3.29 19.75
C GLU A 31 2.10 1.92 20.33
N ALA A 32 2.81 0.88 19.92
CA ALA A 32 2.58 -0.47 20.44
C ALA A 32 2.79 -0.57 21.96
N GLN A 33 3.64 0.28 22.55
CA GLN A 33 3.80 0.37 24.00
C GLN A 33 2.50 0.80 24.70
N LEU A 34 1.79 1.77 24.12
CA LEU A 34 0.49 2.20 24.63
C LEU A 34 -0.55 1.09 24.48
N VAL A 35 -0.58 0.40 23.33
CA VAL A 35 -1.47 -0.76 23.13
C VAL A 35 -1.23 -1.84 24.19
N ASN A 36 0.03 -2.19 24.46
CA ASN A 36 0.39 -3.14 25.52
C ASN A 36 -0.12 -2.67 26.90
N ALA A 37 0.12 -1.40 27.25
CA ALA A 37 -0.34 -0.82 28.51
C ALA A 37 -1.87 -0.82 28.63
N VAL A 38 -2.58 -0.51 27.54
CA VAL A 38 -4.04 -0.53 27.47
C VAL A 38 -4.56 -1.95 27.73
N ILE A 39 -4.03 -2.98 27.07
CA ILE A 39 -4.47 -4.36 27.31
C ILE A 39 -4.15 -4.82 28.74
N THR A 40 -2.93 -4.57 29.20
CA THR A 40 -2.47 -5.01 30.52
C THR A 40 -3.20 -4.32 31.68
N SER A 41 -3.61 -3.06 31.50
CA SER A 41 -4.43 -2.34 32.49
C SER A 41 -5.93 -2.62 32.33
N SER A 42 -6.34 -3.18 31.20
CA SER A 42 -7.70 -3.62 30.99
C SER A 42 -8.01 -4.83 31.86
N SER A 43 -9.29 -5.13 31.91
CA SER A 43 -9.79 -6.25 32.65
C SER A 43 -9.86 -7.55 31.82
N ALA A 44 -9.42 -7.50 30.55
CA ALA A 44 -9.53 -8.58 29.58
C ALA A 44 -8.49 -9.70 29.79
N ILE A 45 -7.34 -9.37 30.39
CA ILE A 45 -6.29 -10.35 30.72
C ILE A 45 -5.91 -10.30 32.20
N HIS A 46 -5.29 -11.35 32.70
CA HIS A 46 -4.66 -11.43 34.01
C HIS A 46 -3.14 -11.34 33.88
N GLY A 47 -2.51 -10.45 34.66
CA GLY A 47 -1.07 -10.31 34.68
C GLY A 47 -0.51 -9.54 33.48
N ARG A 48 0.53 -10.08 32.84
CA ARG A 48 1.25 -9.44 31.72
C ARG A 48 1.34 -10.42 30.55
N PHE A 49 1.70 -9.91 29.38
CA PHE A 49 2.06 -10.76 28.24
C PHE A 49 3.27 -11.64 28.55
N HIS A 50 3.21 -12.86 28.03
CA HIS A 50 4.26 -13.85 28.01
C HIS A 50 4.80 -14.00 26.60
N TYR A 51 6.09 -14.31 26.50
CA TYR A 51 6.81 -14.38 25.24
C TYR A 51 7.61 -15.68 25.17
N ARG A 52 7.59 -16.34 24.01
CA ARG A 52 8.53 -17.40 23.66
C ARG A 52 9.28 -16.98 22.41
N TYR A 53 10.60 -16.95 22.53
CA TYR A 53 11.49 -16.66 21.43
C TYR A 53 12.05 -17.98 20.92
N GLY A 54 12.03 -18.16 19.60
CA GLY A 54 12.68 -19.30 18.95
C GLY A 54 13.62 -18.84 17.86
N GLY A 55 14.58 -19.71 17.52
CA GLY A 55 15.64 -19.42 16.57
C GLY A 55 16.87 -18.77 17.21
N ASP A 56 17.85 -18.48 16.36
CA ASP A 56 19.17 -17.93 16.72
C ASP A 56 19.25 -16.43 16.46
N TRP A 57 18.75 -15.64 17.43
CA TRP A 57 18.62 -14.19 17.32
C TRP A 57 19.96 -13.46 17.20
N GLU A 58 21.08 -14.09 17.55
CA GLU A 58 22.42 -13.48 17.45
C GLU A 58 22.79 -13.14 16.00
N ARG A 59 22.20 -13.83 15.03
CA ARG A 59 22.37 -13.56 13.58
C ARG A 59 21.86 -12.18 13.19
N CYS A 60 20.82 -11.70 13.86
CA CYS A 60 20.18 -10.40 13.60
C CYS A 60 20.59 -9.33 14.62
N THR A 61 21.87 -9.23 14.94
CA THR A 61 22.42 -8.23 15.89
C THR A 61 23.37 -7.22 15.26
N LYS A 62 23.86 -7.47 14.03
CA LYS A 62 24.86 -6.66 13.36
C LYS A 62 24.25 -5.49 12.59
N THR A 63 24.78 -4.30 12.79
CA THR A 63 24.37 -3.10 12.04
C THR A 63 25.57 -2.46 11.39
N LYS A 64 25.37 -1.85 10.21
CA LYS A 64 26.38 -1.04 9.54
C LYS A 64 25.86 0.36 9.27
N GLU A 65 26.77 1.33 9.21
CA GLU A 65 26.45 2.68 8.79
C GLU A 65 26.68 2.81 7.29
N VAL A 66 25.64 3.25 6.57
CA VAL A 66 25.69 3.48 5.13
C VAL A 66 25.35 4.94 4.89
N THR A 67 26.23 5.63 4.19
CA THR A 67 25.96 6.99 3.73
C THR A 67 25.06 6.93 2.51
N ARG A 68 23.89 7.55 2.60
CA ARG A 68 22.96 7.71 1.48
C ARG A 68 22.82 9.18 1.14
N GLU A 69 22.84 9.48 -0.16
CA GLU A 69 22.43 10.80 -0.63
C GLU A 69 20.91 10.88 -0.58
N LYS A 70 20.39 11.89 0.13
CA LYS A 70 18.99 12.26 0.13
C LYS A 70 18.82 13.59 -0.59
N MET A 71 17.66 13.76 -1.22
CA MET A 71 17.27 15.03 -1.81
C MET A 71 16.47 15.80 -0.75
N GLY A 72 16.91 17.03 -0.47
CA GLY A 72 16.19 17.94 0.41
C GLY A 72 15.82 19.21 -0.33
N LYS A 73 15.06 20.09 0.35
CA LYS A 73 14.64 21.39 -0.22
C LYS A 73 15.78 22.25 -0.78
N ASN A 74 17.02 22.07 -0.29
CA ASN A 74 18.19 22.85 -0.68
C ASN A 74 19.20 22.04 -1.52
N GLY A 75 18.78 20.94 -2.14
CA GLY A 75 19.62 20.07 -2.96
C GLY A 75 20.03 18.76 -2.26
N LYS A 76 21.02 18.08 -2.84
CA LYS A 76 21.51 16.79 -2.32
C LYS A 76 22.24 16.99 -1.00
N TYR A 77 21.91 16.18 0.00
CA TYR A 77 22.63 16.10 1.26
C TYR A 77 22.91 14.64 1.61
N THR A 78 24.05 14.38 2.25
CA THR A 78 24.42 13.05 2.69
C THR A 78 23.90 12.80 4.10
N VAL A 79 23.28 11.64 4.31
CA VAL A 79 22.83 11.16 5.61
C VAL A 79 23.50 9.82 5.88
N ALA A 80 24.18 9.72 7.02
CA ALA A 80 24.61 8.43 7.56
C ALA A 80 23.39 7.74 8.18
N GLU A 81 22.94 6.64 7.58
CA GLU A 81 21.87 5.81 8.11
C GLU A 81 22.42 4.49 8.63
N ARG A 82 21.97 4.07 9.81
CA ARG A 82 22.26 2.73 10.32
C ARG A 82 21.29 1.73 9.70
N VAL A 83 21.83 0.77 8.95
CA VAL A 83 21.07 -0.28 8.26
C VAL A 83 21.46 -1.67 8.80
N ARG A 84 20.60 -2.67 8.58
CA ARG A 84 20.87 -4.06 8.99
C ARG A 84 22.08 -4.59 8.22
N ASP A 85 22.91 -5.38 8.91
CA ASP A 85 24.05 -6.10 8.33
C ASP A 85 23.86 -7.62 8.46
N TRP A 86 22.63 -8.07 8.19
CA TRP A 86 22.19 -9.46 8.09
C TRP A 86 21.24 -9.60 6.89
N THR A 87 21.10 -10.81 6.36
CA THR A 87 20.26 -11.10 5.19
C THR A 87 18.91 -11.70 5.59
N ASP A 88 18.05 -11.98 4.61
CA ASP A 88 16.73 -12.58 4.90
C ASP A 88 16.87 -14.06 5.29
N GLU A 89 17.92 -14.75 4.84
CA GLU A 89 18.26 -16.11 5.28
C GLU A 89 18.62 -16.17 6.77
N ASP A 90 19.26 -15.13 7.30
CA ASP A 90 19.57 -15.02 8.73
C ASP A 90 18.31 -14.95 9.61
N GLU A 91 17.17 -14.53 9.02
CA GLU A 91 15.88 -14.43 9.71
C GLU A 91 15.11 -15.77 9.72
N GLU A 92 15.61 -16.79 9.02
CA GLU A 92 14.95 -18.09 8.93
C GLU A 92 14.83 -18.76 10.30
N GLY A 93 13.60 -19.18 10.64
CA GLY A 93 13.31 -19.82 11.92
C GLY A 93 13.27 -18.88 13.13
N LEU A 94 13.57 -17.59 12.97
CA LEU A 94 13.41 -16.61 14.06
C LEU A 94 11.92 -16.29 14.25
N TYR A 95 11.41 -16.50 15.45
CA TYR A 95 10.02 -16.19 15.75
C TYR A 95 9.81 -15.72 17.19
N VAL A 96 8.70 -15.03 17.39
CA VAL A 96 8.15 -14.72 18.70
C VAL A 96 6.72 -15.23 18.78
N GLN A 97 6.42 -15.98 19.83
CA GLN A 97 5.08 -16.37 20.20
C GLN A 97 4.64 -15.52 21.39
N VAL A 98 3.51 -14.83 21.27
CA VAL A 98 2.93 -13.99 22.33
C VAL A 98 1.73 -14.69 22.92
N GLY A 99 1.57 -14.60 24.24
CA GLY A 99 0.40 -15.12 24.93
C GLY A 99 0.06 -14.29 26.16
N ALA A 100 -1.18 -14.39 26.63
CA ALA A 100 -1.62 -13.84 27.91
C ALA A 100 -2.70 -14.74 28.50
N ILE A 101 -2.96 -14.62 29.80
CA ILE A 101 -4.04 -15.35 30.46
C ILE A 101 -5.32 -14.53 30.29
N LEU A 102 -6.31 -15.05 29.55
CA LEU A 102 -7.58 -14.35 29.38
C LEU A 102 -8.41 -14.34 30.68
N ARG A 103 -9.28 -13.35 30.83
CA ARG A 103 -10.21 -13.28 31.96
C ARG A 103 -11.05 -14.56 32.05
N GLY A 104 -10.99 -15.21 33.21
CA GLY A 104 -11.73 -16.44 33.48
C GLY A 104 -10.98 -17.71 33.09
N GLU A 105 -9.83 -17.59 32.43
CA GLU A 105 -8.92 -18.69 32.14
C GLU A 105 -7.79 -18.74 33.19
N SER A 106 -7.22 -19.93 33.38
CA SER A 106 -6.05 -20.15 34.26
C SER A 106 -4.77 -20.42 33.48
N GLU A 107 -4.89 -20.78 32.20
CA GLU A 107 -3.77 -21.10 31.33
C GLU A 107 -3.46 -19.94 30.36
N ILE A 108 -2.25 -19.94 29.81
CA ILE A 108 -1.84 -18.91 28.85
C ILE A 108 -2.43 -19.25 27.49
N THR A 109 -3.23 -18.34 26.94
CA THR A 109 -3.71 -18.41 25.57
C THR A 109 -2.60 -17.92 24.63
N TRP A 110 -1.91 -18.85 23.98
CA TRP A 110 -0.84 -18.54 23.02
C TRP A 110 -1.41 -18.27 21.62
N ASP A 111 -0.88 -17.25 20.94
CA ASP A 111 -1.08 -17.11 19.50
C ASP A 111 -0.08 -18.00 18.73
N LYS A 112 -0.23 -18.10 17.40
CA LYS A 112 0.73 -18.80 16.54
C LYS A 112 2.10 -18.09 16.59
N PRO A 113 3.21 -18.83 16.41
CA PRO A 113 4.53 -18.22 16.22
C PRO A 113 4.52 -17.20 15.08
N LEU A 114 4.91 -15.95 15.38
CA LEU A 114 5.12 -14.90 14.40
C LEU A 114 6.58 -14.92 13.97
N TYR A 115 6.84 -15.32 12.72
CA TYR A 115 8.19 -15.40 12.18
C TYR A 115 8.66 -14.03 11.68
N LEU A 116 9.92 -13.68 11.94
CA LEU A 116 10.50 -12.40 11.52
C LEU A 116 10.48 -12.25 9.99
N SER A 117 10.79 -13.33 9.27
CA SER A 117 10.76 -13.39 7.81
C SER A 117 9.38 -13.13 7.18
N GLN A 118 8.30 -13.30 7.94
CA GLN A 118 6.93 -13.00 7.49
C GLN A 118 6.56 -11.52 7.65
N VAL A 119 7.37 -10.73 8.37
CA VAL A 119 7.10 -9.32 8.63
C VAL A 119 7.63 -8.47 7.47
N VAL A 120 6.72 -8.10 6.56
CA VAL A 120 7.02 -7.28 5.38
C VAL A 120 7.19 -5.80 5.74
N THR A 121 6.30 -5.24 6.57
CA THR A 121 6.30 -3.82 6.89
C THR A 121 7.14 -3.52 8.13
N ARG A 122 8.20 -2.72 7.97
CA ARG A 122 9.18 -2.40 9.03
C ARG A 122 9.50 -0.91 9.08
N ASN A 123 8.48 -0.10 9.38
CA ASN A 123 8.52 1.37 9.25
C ASN A 123 9.26 2.08 10.39
N SER A 124 10.08 1.37 11.17
CA SER A 124 10.82 1.88 12.31
C SER A 124 12.31 1.53 12.21
N PRO A 125 13.23 2.47 12.47
CA PRO A 125 14.67 2.17 12.50
C PRO A 125 15.02 1.17 13.62
N LEU A 126 14.13 0.96 14.59
CA LEU A 126 14.33 -0.04 15.63
C LEU A 126 14.26 -1.47 15.09
N TRP A 127 13.69 -1.73 13.92
CA TRP A 127 13.76 -3.05 13.29
C TRP A 127 15.19 -3.46 12.93
N VAL A 128 16.08 -2.48 12.74
CA VAL A 128 17.51 -2.72 12.45
C VAL A 128 18.33 -2.92 13.72
N SER A 129 17.94 -2.32 14.84
CA SER A 129 18.75 -2.35 16.07
C SER A 129 18.21 -3.28 17.14
N LYS A 130 16.90 -3.50 17.18
CA LYS A 130 16.17 -4.32 18.16
C LYS A 130 15.00 -5.08 17.49
N PRO A 131 15.29 -5.96 16.51
CA PRO A 131 14.26 -6.69 15.77
C PRO A 131 13.40 -7.58 16.68
N ASP A 132 14.01 -8.19 17.70
CA ASP A 132 13.37 -9.02 18.73
C ASP A 132 12.28 -8.28 19.52
N GLN A 133 12.55 -7.04 19.88
CA GLN A 133 11.61 -6.18 20.58
C GLN A 133 10.48 -5.72 19.65
N GLN A 134 10.80 -5.33 18.41
CA GLN A 134 9.81 -4.85 17.46
C GLN A 134 8.81 -5.94 17.07
N ILE A 135 9.27 -7.17 16.81
CA ILE A 135 8.38 -8.28 16.50
C ILE A 135 7.52 -8.67 17.71
N ALA A 136 8.03 -8.55 18.94
CA ALA A 136 7.24 -8.80 20.15
C ALA A 136 6.11 -7.77 20.30
N TYR A 137 6.39 -6.49 20.00
CA TYR A 137 5.36 -5.46 19.93
C TYR A 137 4.33 -5.74 18.84
N LEU A 138 4.75 -6.20 17.66
CA LEU A 138 3.85 -6.62 16.60
C LEU A 138 2.96 -7.80 17.03
N GLY A 139 3.54 -8.81 17.68
CA GLY A 139 2.82 -9.95 18.21
C GLY A 139 1.78 -9.57 19.26
N VAL A 140 2.06 -8.60 20.14
CA VAL A 140 1.06 -8.07 21.09
C VAL A 140 -0.13 -7.45 20.34
N LYS A 141 0.12 -6.70 19.26
CA LYS A 141 -0.95 -6.10 18.43
C LYS A 141 -1.83 -7.18 17.79
N TYR A 142 -1.22 -8.22 17.21
CA TYR A 142 -1.95 -9.30 16.56
C TYR A 142 -2.75 -10.14 17.55
N TRP A 143 -2.12 -10.53 18.66
CA TRP A 143 -2.79 -11.26 19.74
C TRP A 143 -4.00 -10.47 20.26
N ALA A 144 -3.82 -9.18 20.53
CA ALA A 144 -4.88 -8.38 21.10
C ALA A 144 -6.03 -8.09 20.12
N ARG A 145 -5.76 -8.03 18.81
CA ARG A 145 -6.81 -7.99 17.79
C ARG A 145 -7.65 -9.25 17.74
N LEU A 146 -7.02 -10.40 17.93
CA LEU A 146 -7.70 -11.68 17.88
C LEU A 146 -8.54 -11.92 19.15
N TYR A 147 -7.95 -11.68 20.33
CA TYR A 147 -8.55 -12.08 21.60
C TYR A 147 -9.16 -10.94 22.42
N CYS A 148 -8.72 -9.70 22.22
CA CYS A 148 -9.20 -8.51 22.95
C CYS A 148 -9.62 -7.35 22.02
N PRO A 149 -10.37 -7.60 20.91
CA PRO A 149 -10.70 -6.54 19.95
C PRO A 149 -11.53 -5.42 20.57
N HIS A 150 -12.35 -5.73 21.56
CA HIS A 150 -13.19 -4.77 22.29
C HIS A 150 -12.40 -3.77 23.14
N VAL A 151 -11.15 -4.07 23.48
CA VAL A 151 -10.28 -3.15 24.24
C VAL A 151 -9.59 -2.15 23.29
N ILE A 152 -9.19 -2.63 22.10
CA ILE A 152 -8.47 -1.84 21.09
C ILE A 152 -9.42 -1.06 20.19
N LEU A 153 -10.65 -1.55 19.94
CA LEU A 153 -11.70 -0.89 19.15
C LEU A 153 -11.24 -0.37 17.78
N GLY A 154 -10.31 -1.09 17.14
CA GLY A 154 -9.82 -0.75 15.81
C GLY A 154 -8.83 0.41 15.77
N VAL A 155 -8.18 0.77 16.89
CA VAL A 155 -7.06 1.73 16.82
C VAL A 155 -5.91 1.19 15.97
N TYR A 156 -5.35 2.08 15.17
CA TYR A 156 -4.23 1.78 14.27
C TYR A 156 -2.91 2.11 14.95
N THR A 157 -1.86 1.38 14.59
CA THR A 157 -0.50 1.70 14.98
C THR A 157 0.27 2.29 13.80
N PRO A 158 1.36 3.05 14.03
CA PRO A 158 2.09 3.72 12.96
C PRO A 158 2.56 2.80 11.82
N ASP A 159 2.83 1.52 12.10
CA ASP A 159 3.25 0.55 11.09
C ASP A 159 2.11 0.11 10.15
N GLU A 160 0.86 0.40 10.50
CA GLU A 160 -0.35 -0.06 9.80
C GLU A 160 -1.01 1.04 8.99
N ILE A 161 -0.51 2.27 9.16
CA ILE A 161 -0.90 3.44 8.39
C ILE A 161 0.19 3.64 7.34
N GLU A 162 -0.20 3.70 6.07
CA GLU A 162 0.75 3.98 4.98
C GLU A 162 1.44 5.33 5.22
N GLN A 163 2.78 5.37 5.14
CA GLN A 163 3.54 6.62 5.16
C GLN A 163 3.73 7.10 3.72
N PRO A 164 3.45 8.38 3.37
CA PRO A 164 3.80 8.90 2.07
C PRO A 164 5.32 8.90 1.93
N THR A 165 5.82 8.48 0.77
CA THR A 165 7.07 9.04 0.27
C THR A 165 6.86 10.54 0.09
N GLU A 166 7.76 11.37 0.62
CA GLU A 166 7.73 12.82 0.42
C GLU A 166 7.66 13.11 -1.09
N ARG A 167 6.47 13.47 -1.58
CA ARG A 167 6.30 14.01 -2.93
C ARG A 167 6.52 15.51 -2.85
N GLU A 168 7.42 16.04 -3.67
CA GLU A 168 7.59 17.48 -3.82
C GLU A 168 6.31 18.10 -4.41
N ILE A 169 5.62 18.93 -3.62
CA ILE A 169 4.35 19.57 -4.03
C ILE A 169 4.58 20.94 -4.70
N ASN A 170 5.82 21.46 -4.75
CA ASN A 170 6.14 22.69 -5.47
C ASN A 170 7.28 22.45 -6.47
N PRO A 171 7.03 22.43 -7.79
CA PRO A 171 8.11 22.64 -8.75
C PRO A 171 8.71 24.02 -8.52
N ALA A 172 10.04 24.14 -8.45
CA ALA A 172 10.72 25.43 -8.44
C ALA A 172 10.22 26.27 -9.62
N PRO A 173 9.96 27.59 -9.44
CA PRO A 173 9.50 28.43 -10.53
C PRO A 173 10.54 28.39 -11.65
N VAL A 174 10.12 27.90 -12.82
CA VAL A 174 10.94 27.81 -14.03
C VAL A 174 11.47 29.22 -14.31
N GLN A 175 12.77 29.39 -14.08
CA GLN A 175 13.48 30.62 -14.38
C GLN A 175 13.39 30.82 -15.89
N LYS A 176 12.61 31.83 -16.32
CA LYS A 176 12.53 32.19 -17.74
C LYS A 176 13.94 32.54 -18.21
N MET A 177 14.50 31.69 -19.06
CA MET A 177 15.81 31.89 -19.66
C MET A 177 15.78 33.20 -20.46
N SER A 178 16.61 34.17 -20.09
CA SER A 178 16.93 35.31 -20.95
C SER A 178 17.98 34.89 -21.98
N LEU A 179 17.81 35.32 -23.23
CA LEU A 179 18.62 35.05 -24.42
C LEU A 179 20.09 35.56 -24.37
N ALA A 180 20.68 35.76 -23.19
CA ALA A 180 22.00 36.36 -23.04
C ALA A 180 23.17 35.36 -22.85
N ASP A 181 22.92 34.08 -22.61
CA ASP A 181 23.97 33.10 -22.28
C ASP A 181 24.33 32.14 -23.43
N ILE A 182 24.29 32.63 -24.68
CA ILE A 182 24.99 31.98 -25.80
C ILE A 182 26.38 32.61 -25.87
N LYS A 183 27.34 32.07 -25.11
CA LYS A 183 28.79 32.09 -25.40
C LYS A 183 29.60 31.39 -24.32
N GLY A 184 30.41 30.41 -24.72
CA GLY A 184 31.53 29.91 -23.92
C GLY A 184 31.71 28.40 -24.01
N GLU A 185 32.66 27.98 -24.84
CA GLU A 185 33.19 26.61 -24.90
C GLU A 185 33.64 26.12 -23.52
N ASN A 186 33.26 24.89 -23.17
CA ASN A 186 34.19 23.82 -22.84
C ASN A 186 33.45 22.49 -22.72
N VAL A 187 33.55 21.70 -23.78
CA VAL A 187 33.26 20.27 -23.77
C VAL A 187 34.45 19.59 -23.10
N VAL A 188 34.32 19.25 -21.81
CA VAL A 188 35.15 18.20 -21.21
C VAL A 188 34.24 17.01 -20.98
N ASN A 189 34.31 16.10 -21.95
CA ASN A 189 33.83 14.74 -21.85
C ASN A 189 34.61 14.05 -20.72
N THR A 190 33.92 13.63 -19.67
CA THR A 190 34.39 12.54 -18.80
C THR A 190 33.30 11.48 -18.77
N GLN A 191 33.50 10.47 -19.62
CA GLN A 191 32.97 9.11 -19.46
C GLN A 191 33.73 8.51 -18.25
N ASP A 192 33.10 7.95 -17.20
CA ASP A 192 32.28 6.73 -17.08
C ASP A 192 31.69 6.66 -15.64
N PRO A 193 30.83 5.68 -15.23
CA PRO A 193 29.69 5.02 -15.89
C PRO A 193 28.37 5.07 -15.05
N GLN A 194 27.23 4.89 -15.72
CA GLN A 194 25.82 4.82 -15.24
C GLN A 194 25.56 3.89 -14.02
N GLU A 195 24.71 4.30 -13.06
CA GLU A 195 23.26 4.01 -12.91
C GLU A 195 22.84 2.53 -12.79
N PRO A 196 21.96 2.22 -11.80
CA PRO A 196 20.75 1.48 -12.19
C PRO A 196 19.43 1.95 -11.56
N SER A 197 19.40 2.73 -10.46
CA SER A 197 18.14 2.99 -9.73
C SER A 197 17.20 3.99 -10.40
N VAL A 198 17.75 5.08 -10.97
CA VAL A 198 16.95 6.12 -11.66
C VAL A 198 16.22 5.53 -12.87
N ASN A 199 16.80 4.52 -13.52
CA ASN A 199 16.23 3.90 -14.72
C ASN A 199 15.06 2.94 -14.41
N ILE A 200 15.06 2.31 -13.23
CA ILE A 200 13.99 1.37 -12.84
C ILE A 200 12.71 2.13 -12.46
N ASP A 201 12.84 3.24 -11.74
CA ASP A 201 11.70 4.06 -11.32
C ASP A 201 11.05 4.78 -12.52
N THR A 202 11.85 5.29 -13.46
CA THR A 202 11.34 5.88 -14.70
C THR A 202 10.67 4.84 -15.58
N LEU A 203 11.25 3.64 -15.71
CA LEU A 203 10.65 2.52 -16.42
C LEU A 203 9.32 2.07 -15.79
N ALA A 204 9.25 1.99 -14.46
CA ALA A 204 8.02 1.67 -13.77
C ALA A 204 6.95 2.75 -13.99
N GLN A 205 7.33 4.03 -14.01
CA GLN A 205 6.40 5.12 -14.29
C GLN A 205 5.89 5.09 -15.73
N ASP A 206 6.76 4.84 -16.71
CA ASP A 206 6.35 4.64 -18.12
C ASP A 206 5.32 3.52 -18.24
N PHE A 207 5.52 2.40 -17.55
CA PHE A 207 4.52 1.34 -17.52
C PHE A 207 3.20 1.77 -16.89
N ARG A 208 3.21 2.56 -15.82
CA ARG A 208 1.95 3.08 -15.22
C ARG A 208 1.20 3.97 -16.21
N ASP A 209 1.91 4.88 -16.88
CA ASP A 209 1.31 5.81 -17.83
C ASP A 209 0.75 5.06 -19.05
N ARG A 210 1.48 4.07 -19.55
CA ARG A 210 1.03 3.20 -20.65
C ARG A 210 -0.16 2.33 -20.26
N ILE A 211 -0.22 1.84 -19.02
CA ILE A 211 -1.41 1.13 -18.51
C ILE A 211 -2.61 2.09 -18.49
N GLU A 212 -2.45 3.32 -18.00
CA GLU A 212 -3.56 4.28 -17.92
C GLU A 212 -4.02 4.75 -19.30
N ALA A 213 -3.09 4.91 -20.25
CA ALA A 213 -3.37 5.32 -21.62
C ALA A 213 -3.97 4.19 -22.49
N ALA A 214 -3.89 2.92 -22.09
CA ALA A 214 -4.44 1.81 -22.86
C ALA A 214 -5.97 1.92 -22.97
N GLN A 215 -6.49 2.17 -24.17
CA GLN A 215 -7.92 2.34 -24.44
C GLN A 215 -8.54 1.17 -25.20
N ASP A 216 -7.74 0.17 -25.60
CA ASP A 216 -8.20 -1.01 -26.32
C ASP A 216 -7.56 -2.29 -25.74
N VAL A 217 -8.16 -3.44 -26.07
CA VAL A 217 -7.76 -4.73 -25.51
C VAL A 217 -6.35 -5.12 -25.95
N ASP A 218 -5.95 -4.72 -27.15
CA ASP A 218 -4.65 -5.10 -27.72
C ASP A 218 -3.52 -4.26 -27.13
N SER A 219 -3.72 -2.97 -26.91
CA SER A 219 -2.78 -2.11 -26.18
C SER A 219 -2.63 -2.57 -24.72
N ALA A 220 -3.72 -2.94 -24.04
CA ALA A 220 -3.65 -3.48 -22.67
C ALA A 220 -2.88 -4.81 -22.60
N LYS A 221 -3.04 -5.70 -23.59
CA LYS A 221 -2.27 -6.95 -23.70
C LYS A 221 -0.79 -6.66 -23.98
N ALA A 222 -0.49 -5.74 -24.89
CA ALA A 222 0.88 -5.37 -25.25
C ALA A 222 1.64 -4.83 -24.03
N VAL A 223 1.04 -3.90 -23.27
CA VAL A 223 1.65 -3.35 -22.06
C VAL A 223 1.91 -4.45 -21.02
N ARG A 224 0.99 -5.40 -20.86
CA ARG A 224 1.19 -6.55 -19.97
C ARG A 224 2.36 -7.44 -20.41
N ALA A 225 2.51 -7.70 -21.71
CA ALA A 225 3.61 -8.51 -22.24
C ALA A 225 4.97 -7.83 -22.01
N ASP A 226 5.02 -6.50 -22.16
CA ASP A 226 6.23 -5.72 -21.92
C ASP A 226 6.63 -5.74 -20.43
N ILE A 227 5.65 -5.66 -19.52
CA ILE A 227 5.88 -5.79 -18.06
C ILE A 227 6.44 -7.18 -17.71
N GLU A 228 5.95 -8.26 -18.33
CA GLU A 228 6.49 -9.62 -18.14
C GLU A 228 7.94 -9.73 -18.63
N THR A 229 8.28 -9.06 -19.72
CA THR A 229 9.66 -9.01 -20.25
C THR A 229 10.59 -8.22 -19.33
N ALA A 230 10.09 -7.15 -18.70
CA ALA A 230 10.84 -6.31 -17.78
C ALA A 230 10.94 -6.87 -16.34
N LYS A 231 10.43 -8.08 -16.06
CA LYS A 231 10.35 -8.66 -14.72
C LYS A 231 11.71 -8.71 -13.98
N ALA A 232 12.78 -9.08 -14.68
CA ALA A 232 14.11 -9.17 -14.09
C ALA A 232 14.65 -7.79 -13.66
N THR A 233 14.28 -6.74 -14.40
CA THR A 233 14.73 -5.36 -14.18
C THR A 233 13.89 -4.64 -13.12
N LEU A 234 12.57 -4.87 -13.11
CA LEU A 234 11.64 -4.21 -12.19
C LEU A 234 11.72 -4.73 -10.74
N GLY A 235 12.19 -5.96 -10.55
CA GLY A 235 12.12 -6.63 -9.25
C GLY A 235 10.70 -7.10 -8.91
N SER A 236 10.58 -7.96 -7.90
CA SER A 236 9.34 -8.68 -7.59
C SER A 236 8.16 -7.78 -7.19
N ALA A 237 8.43 -6.71 -6.44
CA ALA A 237 7.41 -5.80 -5.92
C ALA A 237 6.77 -4.96 -7.03
N LEU A 238 7.56 -4.21 -7.81
CA LEU A 238 7.08 -3.38 -8.92
C LEU A 238 6.44 -4.23 -10.02
N PHE A 239 7.04 -5.37 -10.35
CA PHE A 239 6.44 -6.31 -11.30
C PHE A 239 5.03 -6.73 -10.88
N THR A 240 4.84 -7.09 -9.60
CA THR A 240 3.53 -7.53 -9.10
C THR A 240 2.50 -6.39 -9.12
N GLU A 241 2.91 -5.18 -8.72
CA GLU A 241 2.07 -3.98 -8.78
C GLU A 241 1.61 -3.68 -10.22
N LEU A 242 2.56 -3.56 -11.15
CA LEU A 242 2.31 -3.22 -12.54
C LEU A 242 1.49 -4.30 -13.25
N LYS A 243 1.76 -5.58 -12.99
CA LYS A 243 0.97 -6.69 -13.52
C LYS A 243 -0.47 -6.63 -13.06
N ASN A 244 -0.71 -6.39 -11.77
CA ASN A 244 -2.08 -6.28 -11.24
C ASN A 244 -2.83 -5.08 -11.82
N LYS A 245 -2.15 -3.94 -11.99
CA LYS A 245 -2.72 -2.76 -12.65
C LYS A 245 -3.05 -3.02 -14.12
N ALA A 246 -2.14 -3.65 -14.87
CA ALA A 246 -2.35 -4.01 -16.27
C ALA A 246 -3.54 -4.98 -16.44
N VAL A 247 -3.66 -5.97 -15.55
CA VAL A 247 -4.81 -6.90 -15.54
C VAL A 247 -6.12 -6.16 -15.24
N LYS A 248 -6.13 -5.26 -14.26
CA LYS A 248 -7.33 -4.46 -13.95
C LYS A 248 -7.74 -3.59 -15.15
N ARG A 249 -6.77 -2.94 -15.80
CA ARG A 249 -7.03 -2.13 -17.00
C ARG A 249 -7.58 -2.95 -18.15
N TYR A 250 -7.00 -4.12 -18.41
CA TYR A 250 -7.49 -5.05 -19.43
C TYR A 250 -8.98 -5.35 -19.24
N TYR A 251 -9.40 -5.73 -18.03
CA TYR A 251 -10.80 -6.06 -17.77
C TYR A 251 -11.72 -4.83 -17.84
N LEU A 252 -11.25 -3.65 -17.47
CA LEU A 252 -12.01 -2.42 -17.63
C LEU A 252 -12.28 -2.13 -19.12
N VAL A 253 -11.25 -2.22 -19.96
CA VAL A 253 -11.37 -1.95 -21.40
C VAL A 253 -12.18 -3.02 -22.11
N ASP A 254 -12.00 -4.30 -21.76
CA ASP A 254 -12.81 -5.41 -22.28
C ASP A 254 -14.31 -5.25 -21.92
N ALA A 255 -14.60 -4.88 -20.67
CA ALA A 255 -15.96 -4.61 -20.22
C ALA A 255 -16.57 -3.39 -20.95
N ARG A 256 -15.80 -2.32 -21.13
CA ARG A 256 -16.23 -1.13 -21.89
C ARG A 256 -16.55 -1.50 -23.34
N ASN A 257 -15.65 -2.20 -24.02
CA ASN A 257 -15.84 -2.61 -25.41
C ASN A 257 -17.05 -3.54 -25.58
N LYS A 258 -17.32 -4.42 -24.60
CA LYS A 258 -18.52 -5.27 -24.62
C LYS A 258 -19.81 -4.47 -24.52
N VAL A 259 -19.87 -3.49 -23.63
CA VAL A 259 -21.03 -2.61 -23.48
C VAL A 259 -21.20 -1.74 -24.72
N GLU A 260 -20.14 -1.11 -25.22
CA GLU A 260 -20.17 -0.33 -26.45
C GLU A 260 -20.59 -1.17 -27.66
N ALA A 261 -20.09 -2.40 -27.79
CA ALA A 261 -20.51 -3.31 -28.86
C ALA A 261 -21.99 -3.69 -28.74
N ALA A 262 -22.49 -3.93 -27.52
CA ALA A 262 -23.90 -4.23 -27.28
C ALA A 262 -24.80 -3.04 -27.65
N ILE A 263 -24.40 -1.82 -27.30
CA ILE A 263 -25.12 -0.58 -27.65
C ILE A 263 -25.06 -0.31 -29.16
N ASN A 264 -23.87 -0.43 -29.77
CA ASN A 264 -23.68 -0.15 -31.20
C ASN A 264 -24.31 -1.21 -32.12
N SER A 265 -24.64 -2.40 -31.60
CA SER A 265 -25.32 -3.46 -32.34
C SER A 265 -26.84 -3.48 -32.13
N LEU A 266 -27.39 -2.46 -31.45
CA LEU A 266 -28.84 -2.32 -31.32
C LEU A 266 -29.47 -2.08 -32.69
N PRO A 267 -30.51 -2.86 -33.06
CA PRO A 267 -31.24 -2.68 -34.31
C PRO A 267 -32.11 -1.42 -34.28
N SER A 268 -32.78 -1.12 -35.40
CA SER A 268 -33.79 -0.05 -35.41
C SER A 268 -34.93 -0.38 -34.43
N PRO A 269 -35.51 0.61 -33.71
CA PRO A 269 -36.58 0.36 -32.76
C PRO A 269 -37.85 -0.29 -33.35
N GLU A 270 -38.03 -0.22 -34.67
CA GLU A 270 -39.16 -0.83 -35.39
C GLU A 270 -38.96 -2.33 -35.70
N GLU A 271 -37.78 -2.89 -35.43
CA GLU A 271 -37.49 -4.30 -35.69
C GLU A 271 -38.08 -5.23 -34.62
N PRO A 272 -38.52 -6.45 -34.99
CA PRO A 272 -39.22 -7.37 -34.07
C PRO A 272 -38.41 -7.75 -32.83
N ASP A 273 -37.08 -7.81 -32.97
CA ASP A 273 -36.16 -8.27 -31.92
C ASP A 273 -35.53 -7.09 -31.14
N ALA A 274 -35.93 -5.84 -31.43
CA ALA A 274 -35.28 -4.64 -30.89
C ALA A 274 -35.39 -4.53 -29.36
N ALA A 275 -36.55 -4.84 -28.79
CA ALA A 275 -36.76 -4.83 -27.34
C ALA A 275 -35.93 -5.91 -26.63
N GLU A 276 -35.78 -7.09 -27.24
CA GLU A 276 -34.96 -8.18 -26.68
C GLU A 276 -33.47 -7.83 -26.72
N ARG A 277 -32.99 -7.24 -27.82
CA ARG A 277 -31.60 -6.76 -27.96
C ARG A 277 -31.28 -5.64 -26.99
N PHE A 278 -32.23 -4.74 -26.75
CA PHE A 278 -32.09 -3.68 -25.76
C PHE A 278 -31.97 -4.24 -24.33
N ALA A 279 -32.81 -5.21 -23.98
CA ALA A 279 -32.72 -5.90 -22.68
C ALA A 279 -31.40 -6.68 -22.52
N GLU A 280 -30.84 -7.22 -23.61
CA GLU A 280 -29.52 -7.84 -23.62
C GLU A 280 -28.42 -6.82 -23.31
N ALA A 281 -28.46 -5.62 -23.91
CA ALA A 281 -27.52 -4.54 -23.60
C ALA A 281 -27.58 -4.10 -22.12
N GLU A 282 -28.78 -3.98 -21.53
CA GLU A 282 -28.97 -3.70 -20.10
C GLU A 282 -28.34 -4.80 -19.21
N ARG A 283 -28.48 -6.09 -19.60
CA ARG A 283 -27.85 -7.21 -18.88
C ARG A 283 -26.32 -7.19 -18.99
N VAL A 284 -25.78 -6.87 -20.17
CA VAL A 284 -24.34 -6.76 -20.39
C VAL A 284 -23.75 -5.64 -19.51
N LEU A 285 -24.42 -4.48 -19.43
CA LEU A 285 -24.02 -3.38 -18.56
C LEU A 285 -24.03 -3.80 -17.08
N ALA A 286 -25.11 -4.42 -16.61
CA ALA A 286 -25.25 -4.87 -15.22
C ALA A 286 -24.16 -5.87 -14.82
N SER A 287 -23.84 -6.83 -15.71
CA SER A 287 -22.78 -7.82 -15.48
C SER A 287 -21.37 -7.20 -15.50
N SER A 288 -21.20 -6.09 -16.23
CA SER A 288 -19.92 -5.40 -16.41
C SER A 288 -19.59 -4.41 -15.29
N LYS A 289 -20.54 -4.10 -14.39
CA LYS A 289 -20.40 -3.11 -13.31
C LYS A 289 -19.12 -3.28 -12.48
N ARG A 290 -18.77 -4.52 -12.13
CA ARG A 290 -17.58 -4.84 -11.32
C ARG A 290 -16.27 -4.30 -11.94
N HIS A 291 -16.19 -4.30 -13.28
CA HIS A 291 -14.98 -3.94 -14.00
C HIS A 291 -14.98 -2.49 -14.51
N LEU A 292 -16.16 -1.94 -14.81
CA LEU A 292 -16.31 -0.53 -15.22
C LEU A 292 -16.13 0.44 -14.05
N GLY A 293 -16.52 0.06 -12.84
CA GLY A 293 -16.63 0.98 -11.71
C GLY A 293 -17.90 1.85 -11.82
N ASP A 294 -18.20 2.61 -10.77
CA ASP A 294 -19.48 3.32 -10.65
C ASP A 294 -19.61 4.44 -11.70
N GLU A 295 -18.56 5.23 -11.94
CA GLU A 295 -18.61 6.38 -12.86
C GLU A 295 -18.93 5.99 -14.31
N LEU A 296 -18.18 5.03 -14.88
CA LEU A 296 -18.40 4.54 -16.24
C LEU A 296 -19.72 3.77 -16.36
N HIS A 297 -20.08 2.99 -15.34
CA HIS A 297 -21.36 2.28 -15.31
C HIS A 297 -22.53 3.26 -15.34
N ASP A 298 -22.47 4.33 -14.54
CA ASP A 298 -23.53 5.34 -14.46
C ASP A 298 -23.66 6.11 -15.78
N GLN A 299 -22.55 6.42 -16.46
CA GLN A 299 -22.58 7.03 -17.80
C GLN A 299 -23.35 6.16 -18.80
N PHE A 300 -23.00 4.87 -18.92
CA PHE A 300 -23.72 3.95 -19.82
C PHE A 300 -25.17 3.71 -19.36
N SER A 301 -25.43 3.71 -18.05
CA SER A 301 -26.77 3.57 -17.51
C SER A 301 -27.66 4.75 -17.88
N ILE A 302 -27.13 5.97 -17.88
CA ILE A 302 -27.84 7.16 -18.33
C ILE A 302 -28.11 7.06 -19.83
N THR A 303 -27.11 6.69 -20.64
CA THR A 303 -27.29 6.52 -22.09
C THR A 303 -28.39 5.51 -22.42
N LEU A 304 -28.40 4.35 -21.77
CA LEU A 304 -29.47 3.37 -21.95
C LEU A 304 -30.81 3.90 -21.43
N ALA A 305 -30.86 4.59 -20.30
CA ALA A 305 -32.11 5.16 -19.78
C ALA A 305 -32.74 6.17 -20.76
N ASP A 306 -31.92 6.99 -21.43
CA ASP A 306 -32.37 7.97 -22.42
C ASP A 306 -32.90 7.29 -23.70
N MET A 307 -32.30 6.17 -24.12
CA MET A 307 -32.73 5.39 -25.29
C MET A 307 -33.96 4.50 -25.02
N LYS A 308 -34.20 4.13 -23.75
CA LYS A 308 -35.24 3.17 -23.35
C LYS A 308 -36.64 3.46 -23.89
N PRO A 309 -37.15 4.71 -23.96
CA PRO A 309 -38.47 5.00 -24.48
C PRO A 309 -38.64 4.67 -25.97
N GLU A 310 -37.55 4.57 -26.73
CA GLU A 310 -37.61 4.23 -28.16
C GLU A 310 -37.78 2.72 -28.36
N TYR A 311 -37.21 1.91 -27.46
CA TYR A 311 -37.12 0.44 -27.61
C TYR A 311 -38.16 -0.33 -26.78
N VAL A 312 -38.79 0.33 -25.80
CA VAL A 312 -39.78 -0.29 -24.90
C VAL A 312 -41.02 0.59 -24.87
N ASN A 313 -42.04 0.19 -25.66
CA ASN A 313 -43.40 0.73 -25.62
C ASN A 313 -44.29 -0.03 -24.63
#